data_AF-A0A447RBN0-F1
#
_entry.id   AF-A0A447RBN0-F1
#
_cell.length_a   1.000
_cell.length_b   1.000
_cell.length_c   1.000
_cell.angle_alpha   90.00
_cell.angle_beta   90.00
_cell.angle_gamma   90.00
#
_symmetry.space_group_name_H-M   'P 1'
#
loop_
_entity.id
_entity.type
_entity.pdbx_description
1 polymer ?
#
loop_
_entity_poly.entity_id
_entity_poly.type
_entity_poly.pdbx_seq_one_letter_code
_entity_poly.pdbx_strand_id
1 'polypeptide(L)'
;MESSLRLVAITNCPAGIAHTYMVAEALEQKARSLGHTIKVETQGSSGVENHLTQEEIAAADYVILAIGRGLSAEDRSRFAGKKVYEIAISQALKNIEQIFNELPTHSQLFAVDNGVKLGKQDVQQGSVMSHLMAGVSAALPFVIGGGILIAIANMLVQFGLPYTDMSKGEPSFTWVVESIGYLGFTFMIPIMGAYIAWSIADKPAFAPAFLVCYLANDKGLLGTQSGAGFLGAVVLGLAIGYFVLWFRKVRLGKALQPLLGSDAYPVRHATAVRRADVLRHRPGDVRRDGPVCCTS
;
A
#
# COMPACT_ATOMS: atom_id res chain seq x y z
N MET A 1 18.94 21.75 30.82
CA MET A 1 19.53 21.44 29.50
C MET A 1 18.46 20.68 28.74
N GLU A 2 17.66 21.36 27.90
CA GLU A 2 16.84 20.62 26.95
C GLU A 2 17.80 19.95 25.95
N SER A 3 17.81 18.62 25.95
CA SER A 3 18.60 17.83 25.01
C SER A 3 18.11 18.09 23.60
N SER A 4 19.01 18.45 22.68
CA SER A 4 18.67 18.54 21.26
C SER A 4 18.26 17.15 20.75
N LEU A 5 16.97 16.99 20.43
CA LEU A 5 16.42 15.75 19.89
C LEU A 5 16.63 15.69 18.38
N ARG A 6 16.83 14.48 17.86
CA ARG A 6 16.81 14.16 16.44
C ARG A 6 15.45 13.58 16.07
N LEU A 7 14.73 14.32 15.26
CA LEU A 7 13.37 14.00 14.84
C LEU A 7 13.37 13.67 13.35
N VAL A 8 12.53 12.72 12.98
CA VAL A 8 12.19 12.49 11.57
C VAL A 8 10.68 12.54 11.44
N ALA A 9 10.19 13.05 10.31
CA ALA A 9 8.75 13.13 10.08
C ALA A 9 8.39 12.69 8.66
N ILE A 10 7.19 12.12 8.52
CA ILE A 10 6.52 11.94 7.23
C ILE A 10 5.27 12.79 7.23
N THR A 11 5.08 13.57 6.17
CA THR A 11 3.80 14.19 5.86
C THR A 11 3.22 13.57 4.61
N ASN A 12 1.95 13.14 4.64
CA ASN A 12 1.24 12.74 3.42
C ASN A 12 -0.18 13.30 3.37
N CYS A 13 -0.60 13.70 2.18
CA CYS A 13 -1.99 14.08 1.92
C CYS A 13 -2.43 13.55 0.55
N PRO A 14 -3.46 12.69 0.48
CA PRO A 14 -3.94 12.16 -0.80
C PRO A 14 -4.71 13.19 -1.64
N ALA A 15 -5.22 14.25 -1.01
CA ALA A 15 -6.09 15.24 -1.65
C ALA A 15 -5.32 16.35 -2.40
N GLY A 16 -4.00 16.47 -2.20
CA GLY A 16 -3.16 17.47 -2.87
C GLY A 16 -1.83 17.72 -2.16
N ILE A 17 -1.04 18.66 -2.70
CA ILE A 17 0.30 18.98 -2.20
C ILE A 17 0.33 20.00 -1.05
N ALA A 18 -0.69 20.86 -0.93
CA ALA A 18 -0.66 22.02 -0.04
C ALA A 18 -0.47 21.62 1.44
N HIS A 19 -1.34 20.77 1.98
CA HIS A 19 -1.22 20.33 3.38
C HIS A 19 0.08 19.57 3.65
N THR A 20 0.59 18.80 2.69
CA THR A 20 1.85 18.07 2.82
C THR A 20 3.02 19.01 3.08
N TYR A 21 3.16 20.08 2.27
CA TYR A 21 4.25 21.05 2.43
C TYR A 21 4.01 22.00 3.61
N MET A 22 2.78 22.49 3.80
CA MET A 22 2.47 23.42 4.90
C MET A 22 2.74 22.78 6.27
N VAL A 23 2.39 21.51 6.45
CA VAL A 23 2.68 20.78 7.69
C VAL A 23 4.18 20.51 7.81
N ALA A 24 4.86 20.16 6.72
CA ALA A 24 6.31 19.93 6.75
C ALA A 24 7.08 21.18 7.18
N GLU A 25 6.77 22.32 6.58
CA GLU A 25 7.40 23.60 6.91
C GLU A 25 7.09 24.01 8.36
N ALA A 26 5.84 23.85 8.81
CA ALA A 26 5.48 24.17 10.19
C ALA A 26 6.21 23.28 11.22
N LEU A 27 6.39 21.98 10.92
CA LEU A 27 7.19 21.08 11.75
C LEU A 27 8.67 21.49 11.78
N GLU A 28 9.24 21.85 10.63
CA GLU A 28 10.63 22.34 10.55
C GLU A 28 10.85 23.63 11.35
N GLN A 29 9.96 24.60 11.19
CA GLN A 29 10.03 25.87 11.91
C GLN A 29 9.91 25.66 13.43
N LYS A 30 8.97 24.83 13.88
CA LYS A 30 8.80 24.56 15.32
C LYS A 30 10.00 23.79 15.90
N ALA A 31 10.50 22.77 15.21
CA ALA A 31 11.69 22.04 15.66
C ALA A 31 12.91 22.97 15.80
N ARG A 32 13.14 23.85 14.81
CA ARG A 32 14.22 24.85 14.88
C ARG A 32 14.04 25.82 16.05
N SER A 33 12.81 26.25 16.33
CA SER A 33 12.52 27.13 17.46
C SER A 33 12.83 26.50 18.83
N LEU A 34 12.72 25.17 18.93
CA LEU A 34 13.02 24.38 20.13
C LEU A 34 14.47 23.85 20.16
N GLY A 35 15.30 24.19 19.17
CA GLY A 35 16.69 23.71 19.10
C GLY A 35 16.83 22.23 18.76
N HIS A 36 15.80 21.62 18.17
CA HIS A 36 15.82 20.23 17.70
C HIS A 36 16.21 20.14 16.22
N THR A 37 16.80 19.01 15.83
CA THR A 37 17.06 18.71 14.41
C THR A 37 15.91 17.88 13.88
N ILE A 38 15.30 18.30 12.77
CA ILE A 38 14.24 17.53 12.11
C ILE A 38 14.52 17.39 10.62
N LYS A 39 14.22 16.20 10.08
CA LYS A 39 14.11 15.97 8.64
C LYS A 39 12.71 15.49 8.30
N VAL A 40 12.08 16.12 7.31
CA VAL A 40 10.70 15.81 6.91
C VAL A 40 10.69 15.23 5.48
N GLU A 41 10.19 14.01 5.35
CA GLU A 41 9.86 13.38 4.06
C GLU A 41 8.43 13.74 3.68
N THR A 42 8.27 14.36 2.52
CA THR A 42 6.97 14.81 2.00
C THR A 42 6.48 13.81 0.94
N GLN A 43 5.28 13.28 1.15
CA GLN A 43 4.64 12.31 0.26
C GLN A 43 3.34 12.90 -0.29
N GLY A 44 3.43 13.55 -1.45
CA GLY A 44 2.30 14.22 -2.10
C GLY A 44 1.83 13.52 -3.37
N SER A 45 0.87 14.12 -4.07
CA SER A 45 0.47 13.69 -5.42
C SER A 45 1.60 13.81 -6.46
N SER A 46 2.60 14.65 -6.18
CA SER A 46 3.79 14.85 -7.02
C SER A 46 4.88 13.78 -6.80
N GLY A 47 4.74 12.92 -5.78
CA GLY A 47 5.74 11.89 -5.42
C GLY A 47 6.29 12.07 -4.01
N VAL A 48 7.38 11.36 -3.73
CA VAL A 48 8.13 11.43 -2.46
C VAL A 48 9.34 12.33 -2.65
N GLU A 49 9.49 13.33 -1.77
CA GLU A 49 10.64 14.21 -1.70
C GLU A 49 11.29 14.14 -0.32
N ASN A 50 12.58 14.47 -0.24
CA ASN A 50 13.38 14.43 0.99
C ASN A 50 13.34 13.07 1.71
N HIS A 51 13.34 11.98 0.94
CA HIS A 51 13.23 10.62 1.45
C HIS A 51 14.23 10.36 2.60
N LEU A 52 13.73 9.79 3.69
CA LEU A 52 14.51 9.48 4.89
C LEU A 52 15.39 8.24 4.62
N THR A 53 16.67 8.34 4.93
CA THR A 53 17.56 7.18 4.84
C THR A 53 17.41 6.29 6.07
N GLN A 54 17.86 5.04 5.99
CA GLN A 54 17.80 4.13 7.15
C GLN A 54 18.65 4.63 8.32
N GLU A 55 19.77 5.27 8.05
CA GLU A 55 20.66 5.85 9.05
C GLU A 55 19.99 6.99 9.81
N GLU A 56 19.23 7.84 9.10
CA GLU A 56 18.50 8.96 9.69
C GLU A 56 17.37 8.46 10.59
N ILE A 57 16.64 7.44 10.15
CA ILE A 57 15.58 6.80 10.96
C ILE A 57 16.21 6.11 12.18
N ALA A 58 17.34 5.42 12.01
CA ALA A 58 18.07 4.76 13.09
C ALA A 58 18.60 5.76 14.13
N ALA A 59 19.07 6.93 13.70
CA ALA A 59 19.57 7.99 14.57
C ALA A 59 18.47 8.88 15.19
N ALA A 60 17.21 8.73 14.78
CA ALA A 60 16.10 9.49 15.31
C ALA A 60 15.62 8.97 16.67
N ASP A 61 15.34 9.90 17.57
CA ASP A 61 14.75 9.68 18.89
C ASP A 61 13.23 9.43 18.78
N TYR A 62 12.57 10.23 17.95
CA TYR A 62 11.13 10.14 17.68
C TYR A 62 10.82 10.31 16.19
N VAL A 63 9.73 9.67 15.79
CA VAL A 63 9.19 9.71 14.42
C VAL A 63 7.80 10.34 14.47
N ILE A 64 7.56 11.38 13.68
CA ILE A 64 6.24 12.03 13.55
C ILE A 64 5.59 11.58 12.24
N LEU A 65 4.43 10.96 12.32
CA LEU A 65 3.67 10.52 11.15
C LEU A 65 2.41 11.39 11.02
N ALA A 66 2.49 12.43 10.19
CA ALA A 66 1.35 13.28 9.85
C ALA A 66 0.70 12.78 8.55
N ILE A 67 -0.26 11.87 8.66
CA ILE A 67 -0.77 11.11 7.51
C ILE A 67 -2.23 11.46 7.17
N GLY A 68 -2.53 11.60 5.89
CA GLY A 68 -3.90 11.70 5.35
C GLY A 68 -4.36 10.42 4.67
N ARG A 69 -3.42 9.61 4.22
CA ARG A 69 -3.57 8.25 3.71
C ARG A 69 -2.67 7.35 4.56
N GLY A 70 -3.15 6.17 4.97
CA GLY A 70 -2.32 5.23 5.74
C GLY A 70 -0.93 4.98 5.13
N LEU A 71 0.04 4.57 5.96
CA LEU A 71 1.42 4.28 5.52
C LEU A 71 1.48 3.10 4.54
N SER A 72 2.46 3.15 3.62
CA SER A 72 2.81 1.99 2.79
C SER A 72 3.41 0.85 3.64
N ALA A 73 3.37 -0.38 3.13
CA ALA A 73 3.98 -1.52 3.83
C ALA A 73 5.50 -1.35 4.01
N GLU A 74 6.16 -0.70 3.05
CA GLU A 74 7.60 -0.38 3.10
C GLU A 74 7.89 0.63 4.21
N ASP A 75 7.10 1.71 4.30
CA ASP A 75 7.25 2.72 5.37
C ASP A 75 7.02 2.10 6.75
N ARG A 76 5.99 1.25 6.90
CA ARG A 76 5.75 0.54 8.17
C ARG A 76 6.94 -0.32 8.60
N SER A 77 7.63 -0.94 7.65
CA SER A 77 8.84 -1.72 7.94
C SER A 77 10.02 -0.84 8.37
N ARG A 78 10.16 0.35 7.79
CA ARG A 78 11.26 1.30 8.09
C ARG A 78 11.18 1.85 9.53
N PHE A 79 9.96 2.06 10.04
CA PHE A 79 9.73 2.62 11.37
C PHE A 79 9.50 1.56 12.47
N ALA A 80 9.65 0.27 12.14
CA ALA A 80 9.46 -0.82 13.10
C ALA A 80 10.37 -0.65 14.33
N GLY A 81 9.77 -0.66 15.53
CA GLY A 81 10.49 -0.52 16.79
C GLY A 81 10.91 0.91 17.16
N LYS A 82 10.52 1.92 16.37
CA LYS A 82 10.73 3.33 16.71
C LYS A 82 9.56 3.91 17.51
N LYS A 83 9.84 4.95 18.28
CA LYS A 83 8.82 5.73 18.99
C LYS A 83 8.11 6.64 17.98
N VAL A 84 6.86 6.33 17.67
CA VAL A 84 6.06 7.00 16.66
C VAL A 84 4.94 7.81 17.32
N TYR A 85 4.78 9.05 16.86
CA TYR A 85 3.61 9.88 17.13
C TYR A 85 2.81 10.03 15.82
N GLU A 86 1.63 9.43 15.77
CA GLU A 86 0.76 9.44 14.58
C GLU A 86 -0.36 10.46 14.75
N ILE A 87 -0.57 11.30 13.73
CA ILE A 87 -1.64 12.30 13.70
C ILE A 87 -2.20 12.43 12.28
N ALA A 88 -3.50 12.71 12.19
CA ALA A 88 -4.12 13.04 10.91
C ALA A 88 -3.54 14.34 10.34
N ILE A 89 -3.17 14.35 9.06
CA ILE A 89 -2.60 15.54 8.39
C ILE A 89 -3.50 16.79 8.51
N SER A 90 -4.82 16.59 8.53
CA SER A 90 -5.82 17.66 8.69
C SER A 90 -5.79 18.34 10.06
N GLN A 91 -5.28 17.65 11.08
CA GLN A 91 -5.14 18.16 12.45
C GLN A 91 -3.71 18.63 12.74
N ALA A 92 -2.72 18.06 12.05
CA ALA A 92 -1.31 18.33 12.30
C ALA A 92 -0.95 19.81 12.27
N LEU A 93 -1.46 20.57 11.28
CA LEU A 93 -1.15 21.99 11.14
C LEU A 93 -1.67 22.85 12.31
N LYS A 94 -2.83 22.50 12.88
CA LYS A 94 -3.44 23.25 13.98
C LYS A 94 -2.81 22.92 15.33
N ASN A 95 -2.25 21.73 15.44
CA ASN A 95 -1.78 21.15 16.70
C ASN A 95 -0.25 21.04 16.76
N ILE A 96 0.49 21.78 15.93
CA ILE A 96 1.96 21.70 15.86
C ILE A 96 2.60 21.82 17.25
N GLU A 97 2.16 22.77 18.08
CA GLU A 97 2.74 22.91 19.42
C GLU A 97 2.47 21.71 20.32
N GLN A 98 1.27 21.16 20.26
CA GLN A 98 0.86 19.99 21.03
C GLN A 98 1.65 18.76 20.61
N ILE A 99 1.91 18.56 19.31
CA ILE A 99 2.72 17.44 18.80
C ILE A 99 4.07 17.40 19.51
N PHE A 100 4.82 18.50 19.56
CA PHE A 100 6.14 18.54 20.17
C PHE A 100 6.10 18.36 21.70
N ASN A 101 5.06 18.89 22.37
CA ASN A 101 4.90 18.70 23.82
C ASN A 101 4.53 17.26 24.20
N GLU A 102 3.79 16.56 23.34
CA GLU A 102 3.32 15.20 23.59
C GLU A 102 4.25 14.11 23.05
N LEU A 103 5.29 14.46 22.28
CA LEU A 103 6.31 13.52 21.80
C LEU A 103 6.82 12.57 22.90
N PRO A 104 7.19 13.02 24.12
CA PRO A 104 7.74 12.13 25.14
C PRO A 104 6.69 11.22 25.80
N THR A 105 5.43 11.65 25.83
CA THR A 105 4.35 11.06 26.65
C THR A 105 3.40 10.19 25.83
N HIS A 106 3.21 10.51 24.55
CA HIS A 106 2.20 9.89 23.68
C HIS A 106 2.82 9.11 22.51
N SER A 107 4.15 9.11 22.36
CA SER A 107 4.79 8.24 21.37
C SER A 107 4.63 6.77 21.75
N GLN A 108 4.08 5.97 20.85
CA GLN A 108 3.97 4.53 21.03
C GLN A 108 5.10 3.83 20.26
N LEU A 109 5.58 2.71 20.79
CA LEU A 109 6.48 1.85 20.02
C LEU A 109 5.71 1.33 18.81
N PHE A 110 6.19 1.65 17.61
CA PHE A 110 5.55 1.22 16.38
C PHE A 110 5.76 -0.28 16.20
N ALA A 111 4.78 -1.05 16.65
CA ALA A 111 4.68 -2.46 16.34
C ALA A 111 4.18 -2.59 14.91
N VAL A 112 4.85 -3.40 14.09
CA VAL A 112 4.28 -3.86 12.83
C VAL A 112 3.04 -4.66 13.19
N ASP A 113 1.87 -4.02 13.04
CA ASP A 113 0.59 -4.64 13.29
C ASP A 113 0.39 -5.74 12.24
N ASN A 114 0.83 -6.94 12.62
CA ASN A 114 0.58 -8.16 11.89
C ASN A 114 -0.88 -8.53 12.17
N GLY A 115 -1.80 -7.89 11.45
CA GLY A 115 -3.15 -8.40 11.29
C GLY A 115 -3.07 -9.88 10.94
N VAL A 116 -3.55 -10.72 11.86
CA VAL A 116 -3.68 -12.18 11.77
C VAL A 116 -2.44 -12.89 11.18
N LYS A 117 -1.55 -13.38 12.05
CA LYS A 117 -0.42 -14.25 11.68
C LYS A 117 -0.90 -15.53 10.99
N LEU A 118 -0.97 -15.52 9.66
CA LEU A 118 -0.70 -16.71 8.85
C LEU A 118 0.82 -16.87 8.72
N GLY A 119 1.30 -18.11 8.77
CA GLY A 119 2.70 -18.47 9.00
C GLY A 119 3.71 -17.72 8.12
N LYS A 120 4.84 -17.35 8.74
CA LYS A 120 6.02 -16.81 8.06
C LYS A 120 6.51 -17.81 7.00
N GLN A 121 6.37 -17.45 5.73
CA GLN A 121 7.26 -17.93 4.67
C GLN A 121 8.09 -16.73 4.21
N ASP A 122 9.42 -16.89 4.24
CA ASP A 122 10.38 -15.92 3.74
C ASP A 122 10.24 -15.87 2.21
N VAL A 123 9.44 -14.93 1.70
CA VAL A 123 9.27 -14.76 0.26
C VAL A 123 10.29 -13.74 -0.24
N GLN A 124 11.28 -14.22 -0.99
CA GLN A 124 12.26 -13.40 -1.70
C GLN A 124 11.55 -12.30 -2.49
N GLN A 125 11.88 -11.05 -2.17
CA GLN A 125 11.39 -9.85 -2.86
C GLN A 125 11.73 -9.94 -4.35
N GLY A 126 10.71 -9.98 -5.20
CA GLY A 126 10.82 -10.00 -6.67
C GLY A 126 10.40 -11.30 -7.36
N SER A 127 9.95 -12.32 -6.62
CA SER A 127 9.46 -13.56 -7.22
C SER A 127 7.98 -13.46 -7.63
N VAL A 128 7.59 -14.16 -8.71
CA VAL A 128 6.17 -14.37 -9.07
C VAL A 128 5.36 -14.90 -7.88
N MET A 129 6.03 -15.61 -6.96
CA MET A 129 5.45 -16.09 -5.72
C MET A 129 4.99 -14.97 -4.77
N SER A 130 5.69 -13.83 -4.68
CA SER A 130 5.24 -12.71 -3.84
C SER A 130 3.96 -12.08 -4.37
N HIS A 131 3.82 -12.01 -5.70
CA HIS A 131 2.62 -11.50 -6.35
C HIS A 131 1.42 -12.42 -6.12
N LEU A 132 1.65 -13.73 -6.19
CA LEU A 132 0.63 -14.73 -5.88
C LEU A 132 0.15 -14.62 -4.43
N MET A 133 1.08 -14.50 -3.48
CA MET A 133 0.77 -14.41 -2.06
C MET A 133 -0.04 -13.16 -1.71
N ALA A 134 0.23 -12.03 -2.38
CA ALA A 134 -0.56 -10.81 -2.23
C ALA A 134 -2.03 -11.04 -2.64
N GLY A 135 -2.25 -11.73 -3.76
CA GLY A 135 -3.59 -12.09 -4.23
C GLY A 135 -4.35 -12.99 -3.26
N VAL A 136 -3.71 -14.09 -2.83
CA VAL A 136 -4.34 -15.07 -1.93
C VAL A 136 -4.71 -14.42 -0.59
N SER A 137 -3.81 -13.62 -0.03
CA SER A 137 -4.03 -12.97 1.27
C SER A 137 -5.18 -11.97 1.22
N ALA A 138 -5.35 -11.26 0.11
CA ALA A 138 -6.45 -10.34 -0.09
C ALA A 138 -7.81 -11.05 -0.28
N ALA A 139 -7.80 -12.29 -0.76
CA ALA A 139 -9.01 -13.07 -1.00
C ALA A 139 -9.54 -13.77 0.26
N LEU A 140 -8.66 -14.11 1.22
CA LEU A 140 -9.01 -14.85 2.44
C LEU A 140 -10.18 -14.26 3.24
N PRO A 141 -10.27 -12.93 3.52
CA PRO A 141 -11.37 -12.37 4.29
C PRO A 141 -12.74 -12.57 3.63
N PHE A 142 -12.80 -12.58 2.29
CA PHE A 142 -14.04 -12.77 1.54
C PHE A 142 -14.53 -14.21 1.61
N VAL A 143 -13.61 -15.17 1.54
CA VAL A 143 -13.92 -16.61 1.65
C VAL A 143 -14.37 -16.96 3.07
N ILE A 144 -13.61 -16.50 4.06
CA ILE A 144 -13.89 -16.79 5.46
C ILE A 144 -15.21 -16.13 5.87
N GLY A 145 -15.38 -14.84 5.55
CA GLY A 145 -16.62 -14.12 5.83
C GLY A 145 -17.83 -14.71 5.10
N GLY A 146 -17.70 -15.01 3.81
CA GLY A 146 -18.77 -15.60 3.01
C GLY A 146 -19.19 -16.98 3.52
N GLY A 147 -18.22 -17.85 3.83
CA GLY A 147 -18.50 -19.19 4.35
C GLY A 147 -19.21 -19.18 5.70
N ILE A 148 -18.80 -18.28 6.60
CA ILE A 148 -19.45 -18.11 7.91
C ILE A 148 -20.90 -17.63 7.72
N LEU A 149 -21.14 -16.67 6.83
CA LEU A 149 -22.49 -16.15 6.56
C LEU A 149 -23.42 -17.23 5.98
N ILE A 150 -22.94 -18.04 5.02
CA ILE A 150 -23.71 -19.17 4.48
C ILE A 150 -24.01 -20.20 5.57
N ALA A 151 -23.01 -20.53 6.40
CA ALA A 151 -23.19 -21.49 7.50
C ALA A 151 -24.27 -21.01 8.50
N ILE A 152 -24.23 -19.73 8.88
CA ILE A 152 -25.23 -19.13 9.77
C ILE A 152 -26.60 -19.11 9.09
N ALA A 153 -26.69 -18.74 7.81
CA ALA A 153 -27.96 -18.73 7.09
C ALA A 153 -28.60 -20.13 7.05
N ASN A 154 -27.83 -21.15 6.70
CA ASN A 154 -28.32 -22.53 6.66
C ASN A 154 -28.71 -23.07 8.04
N MET A 155 -27.96 -22.69 9.07
CA MET A 155 -28.31 -23.00 10.46
C MET A 155 -29.66 -22.36 10.83
N LEU A 156 -29.87 -21.08 10.51
CA LEU A 156 -31.12 -20.36 10.75
C LEU A 156 -32.33 -20.98 10.02
N VAL A 157 -32.15 -21.48 8.79
CA VAL A 157 -33.20 -22.25 8.09
C VAL A 157 -33.56 -23.51 8.87
N GLN A 158 -32.58 -24.24 9.40
CA GLN A 158 -32.83 -25.45 10.20
C GLN A 158 -33.55 -25.16 11.52
N PHE A 159 -33.40 -23.95 12.08
CA PHE A 159 -34.17 -23.48 13.25
C PHE A 159 -35.61 -23.04 12.93
N GLY A 160 -36.05 -23.17 11.68
CA GLY A 160 -37.44 -22.93 11.27
C GLY A 160 -37.73 -21.52 10.76
N LEU A 161 -36.70 -20.72 10.43
CA LEU A 161 -36.91 -19.43 9.77
C LEU A 161 -37.30 -19.63 8.29
N PRO A 162 -38.20 -18.79 7.74
CA PRO A 162 -38.64 -18.92 6.36
C PRO A 162 -37.49 -18.66 5.38
N TYR A 163 -37.43 -19.47 4.33
CA TYR A 163 -36.54 -19.29 3.20
C TYR A 163 -37.38 -18.89 1.98
N THR A 164 -37.49 -17.59 1.74
CA THR A 164 -38.19 -17.06 0.56
C THR A 164 -37.18 -16.43 -0.38
N ASP A 165 -37.07 -17.04 -1.55
CA ASP A 165 -36.27 -16.54 -2.66
C ASP A 165 -36.95 -15.33 -3.31
N MET A 166 -36.16 -14.41 -3.88
CA MET A 166 -36.62 -13.23 -4.63
C MET A 166 -37.57 -13.57 -5.78
N SER A 167 -37.56 -14.80 -6.27
CA SER A 167 -38.47 -15.26 -7.34
C SER A 167 -39.88 -15.59 -6.87
N LYS A 168 -40.14 -15.71 -5.55
CA LYS A 168 -41.41 -16.20 -5.00
C LYS A 168 -42.09 -15.24 -4.01
N GLY A 169 -41.52 -14.07 -3.73
CA GLY A 169 -42.11 -13.07 -2.82
C GLY A 169 -41.07 -12.14 -2.20
N GLU A 170 -41.42 -11.49 -1.07
CA GLU A 170 -40.47 -10.66 -0.30
C GLU A 170 -39.29 -11.52 0.20
N PRO A 171 -38.05 -11.04 0.04
CA PRO A 171 -36.87 -11.81 0.40
C PRO A 171 -36.80 -12.01 1.91
N SER A 172 -36.65 -13.26 2.36
CA SER A 172 -36.43 -13.51 3.77
C SER A 172 -35.03 -13.07 4.18
N PHE A 173 -34.90 -12.65 5.44
CA PHE A 173 -33.60 -12.30 6.01
C PHE A 173 -32.56 -13.42 5.79
N THR A 174 -32.97 -14.68 5.91
CA THR A 174 -32.11 -15.84 5.73
C THR A 174 -31.58 -15.97 4.30
N TRP A 175 -32.42 -15.70 3.30
CA TRP A 175 -32.01 -15.68 1.89
C TRP A 175 -31.04 -14.52 1.60
N VAL A 176 -31.27 -13.34 2.19
CA VAL A 176 -30.37 -12.18 2.03
C VAL A 176 -28.98 -12.48 2.61
N VAL A 177 -28.91 -13.05 3.82
CA VAL A 177 -27.64 -13.41 4.46
C VAL A 177 -26.91 -14.48 3.65
N GLU A 178 -27.61 -15.50 3.15
CA GLU A 178 -27.03 -16.52 2.27
C GLU A 178 -26.50 -15.92 0.96
N SER A 179 -27.29 -15.03 0.34
CA SER A 179 -26.95 -14.36 -0.92
C SER A 179 -25.71 -13.47 -0.79
N ILE A 180 -25.58 -12.72 0.31
CA ILE A 180 -24.36 -11.96 0.62
C ILE A 180 -23.16 -12.91 0.77
N GLY A 181 -23.38 -14.07 1.39
CA GLY A 181 -22.38 -15.13 1.49
C GLY A 181 -21.88 -15.60 0.11
N TYR A 182 -22.79 -15.98 -0.79
CA TYR A 182 -22.44 -16.38 -2.16
C TYR A 182 -21.76 -15.26 -2.97
N LEU A 183 -22.18 -14.01 -2.75
CA LEU A 183 -21.55 -12.86 -3.36
C LEU A 183 -20.09 -12.70 -2.90
N GLY A 184 -19.81 -12.97 -1.62
CA GLY A 184 -18.45 -13.02 -1.07
C GLY A 184 -17.56 -14.05 -1.79
N PHE A 185 -18.08 -15.25 -2.04
CA PHE A 185 -17.37 -16.27 -2.84
C PHE A 185 -17.15 -15.85 -4.29
N THR A 186 -18.11 -15.14 -4.87
CA THR A 186 -18.01 -14.64 -6.26
C THR A 186 -16.94 -13.55 -6.38
N PHE A 187 -16.82 -12.66 -5.39
CA PHE A 187 -15.82 -11.58 -5.39
C PHE A 187 -14.40 -12.04 -5.05
N MET A 188 -14.23 -13.25 -4.52
CA MET A 188 -12.91 -13.82 -4.23
C MET A 188 -11.98 -13.77 -5.47
N ILE A 189 -12.46 -14.25 -6.63
CA ILE A 189 -11.67 -14.38 -7.86
C ILE A 189 -11.27 -13.00 -8.43
N PRO A 190 -12.20 -12.03 -8.59
CA PRO A 190 -11.88 -10.66 -8.98
C PRO A 190 -10.87 -9.98 -8.06
N ILE A 191 -11.04 -10.10 -6.75
CA ILE A 191 -10.18 -9.44 -5.76
C ILE A 191 -8.78 -10.02 -5.81
N MET A 192 -8.66 -11.34 -5.88
CA MET A 192 -7.39 -12.02 -6.02
C MET A 192 -6.64 -11.54 -7.27
N GLY A 193 -7.28 -11.56 -8.44
CA GLY A 193 -6.66 -11.12 -9.69
C GLY A 193 -6.28 -9.64 -9.67
N ALA A 194 -7.11 -8.80 -9.05
CA ALA A 194 -6.83 -7.38 -8.89
C ALA A 194 -5.62 -7.10 -7.99
N TYR A 195 -5.48 -7.82 -6.87
CA TYR A 195 -4.33 -7.68 -5.98
C TYR A 195 -3.04 -8.24 -6.58
N ILE A 196 -3.11 -9.32 -7.37
CA ILE A 196 -1.96 -9.81 -8.14
C ILE A 196 -1.49 -8.72 -9.11
N ALA A 197 -2.39 -8.13 -9.89
CA ALA A 197 -2.05 -7.06 -10.83
C ALA A 197 -1.54 -5.80 -10.12
N TRP A 198 -2.16 -5.43 -8.99
CA TRP A 198 -1.74 -4.32 -8.15
C TRP A 198 -0.34 -4.50 -7.60
N SER A 199 0.05 -5.73 -7.23
CA SER A 199 1.41 -6.00 -6.75
C SER A 199 2.49 -5.87 -7.84
N ILE A 200 2.11 -5.87 -9.13
CA ILE A 200 3.04 -5.73 -10.27
C ILE A 200 3.11 -4.28 -10.76
N ALA A 201 1.96 -3.62 -10.89
CA ALA A 201 1.84 -2.33 -11.56
C ALA A 201 1.10 -1.26 -10.75
N ASP A 202 0.93 -1.47 -9.44
CA ASP A 202 0.28 -0.59 -8.47
C ASP A 202 -1.20 -0.28 -8.81
N LYS A 203 -1.70 0.84 -8.29
CA LYS A 203 -3.07 1.36 -8.51
C LYS A 203 -3.61 1.26 -9.94
N PRO A 204 -2.87 1.63 -11.02
CA PRO A 204 -3.47 1.66 -12.36
C PRO A 204 -3.85 0.27 -12.90
N ALA A 205 -3.29 -0.81 -12.34
CA ALA A 205 -3.63 -2.17 -12.77
C ALA A 205 -4.82 -2.78 -12.03
N PHE A 206 -5.23 -2.21 -10.88
CA PHE A 206 -6.25 -2.79 -10.02
C PHE A 206 -7.64 -2.87 -10.70
N ALA A 207 -8.15 -1.73 -11.16
CA ALA A 207 -9.47 -1.64 -11.78
C ALA A 207 -9.62 -2.50 -13.06
N PRO A 208 -8.71 -2.44 -14.05
CA PRO A 208 -8.82 -3.28 -15.24
C PRO A 208 -8.70 -4.77 -14.91
N ALA A 209 -7.83 -5.15 -13.96
CA ALA A 209 -7.71 -6.55 -13.54
C ALA A 209 -8.96 -7.06 -12.83
N PHE A 210 -9.57 -6.26 -11.97
CA PHE A 210 -10.82 -6.60 -11.29
C PHE A 210 -11.94 -6.89 -12.28
N LEU A 211 -12.16 -5.97 -13.25
CA LEU A 211 -13.21 -6.10 -14.26
C LEU A 211 -13.01 -7.33 -15.15
N VAL A 212 -11.79 -7.56 -15.62
CA VAL A 212 -11.50 -8.72 -16.49
C VAL A 212 -11.63 -10.02 -15.71
N CYS A 213 -11.16 -10.08 -14.45
CA CYS A 213 -11.29 -11.28 -13.63
C CYS A 213 -12.75 -11.55 -13.23
N TYR A 214 -13.56 -10.51 -13.03
CA TYR A 214 -15.01 -10.64 -12.83
C TYR A 214 -15.70 -11.19 -14.09
N LEU A 215 -15.43 -10.58 -15.24
CA LEU A 215 -16.01 -11.02 -16.51
C LEU A 215 -15.55 -12.44 -16.91
N ALA A 216 -14.31 -12.80 -16.59
CA ALA A 216 -13.79 -14.16 -16.80
C ALA A 216 -14.39 -15.18 -15.81
N ASN A 217 -14.94 -14.72 -14.68
CA ASN A 217 -15.66 -15.58 -13.76
C ASN A 217 -17.10 -15.85 -14.22
N ASP A 218 -17.65 -14.99 -15.10
CA ASP A 218 -18.98 -15.22 -15.67
C ASP A 218 -18.99 -16.44 -16.59
N LYS A 219 -19.81 -17.43 -16.22
CA LYS A 219 -19.95 -18.71 -16.92
C LYS A 219 -20.37 -18.57 -18.39
N GLY A 220 -21.03 -17.46 -18.74
CA GLY A 220 -21.50 -17.17 -20.09
C GLY A 220 -20.39 -16.83 -21.09
N LEU A 221 -19.24 -16.32 -20.64
CA LEU A 221 -18.19 -15.85 -21.56
C LEU A 221 -17.22 -16.95 -21.98
N LEU A 222 -16.88 -17.86 -21.06
CA LEU A 222 -15.92 -18.94 -21.29
C LEU A 222 -16.57 -20.28 -21.65
N GLY A 223 -17.90 -20.40 -21.54
CA GLY A 223 -18.64 -21.63 -21.88
C GLY A 223 -18.34 -22.82 -20.95
N THR A 224 -17.63 -22.59 -19.85
CA THR A 224 -17.25 -23.60 -18.86
C THR A 224 -18.16 -23.54 -17.62
N GLN A 225 -18.55 -24.70 -17.09
CA GLN A 225 -19.41 -24.84 -15.89
C GLN A 225 -18.87 -24.11 -14.63
N SER A 226 -17.56 -23.90 -14.56
CA SER A 226 -16.85 -23.37 -13.38
C SER A 226 -16.24 -21.97 -13.54
N GLY A 227 -16.39 -21.31 -14.71
CA GLY A 227 -15.66 -20.08 -15.03
C GLY A 227 -14.13 -20.25 -15.08
N ALA A 228 -13.38 -19.16 -15.09
CA ALA A 228 -11.91 -19.19 -15.10
C ALA A 228 -11.29 -19.73 -13.78
N GLY A 229 -12.03 -19.67 -12.67
CA GLY A 229 -11.61 -20.19 -11.37
C GLY A 229 -10.37 -19.49 -10.79
N PHE A 230 -9.77 -20.12 -9.77
CA PHE A 230 -8.56 -19.61 -9.10
C PHE A 230 -7.39 -19.48 -10.08
N LEU A 231 -7.14 -20.52 -10.89
CA LEU A 231 -6.04 -20.53 -11.87
C LEU A 231 -6.20 -19.41 -12.90
N GLY A 232 -7.43 -19.14 -13.33
CA GLY A 232 -7.75 -18.05 -14.26
C GLY A 232 -7.44 -16.67 -13.69
N ALA A 233 -7.80 -16.40 -12.43
CA ALA A 233 -7.47 -15.13 -11.79
C ALA A 233 -5.96 -14.93 -11.60
N VAL A 234 -5.19 -16.00 -11.40
CA VAL A 234 -3.72 -15.92 -11.37
C VAL A 234 -3.16 -15.55 -12.73
N VAL A 235 -3.54 -16.29 -13.77
CA VAL A 235 -3.03 -16.08 -15.14
C VAL A 235 -3.45 -14.70 -15.67
N LEU A 236 -4.71 -14.32 -15.51
CA LEU A 236 -5.24 -13.03 -15.95
C LEU A 236 -4.67 -11.88 -15.11
N GLY A 237 -4.57 -12.03 -13.79
CA GLY A 237 -3.98 -11.03 -12.90
C GLY A 237 -2.51 -10.74 -13.25
N LEU A 238 -1.71 -11.78 -13.48
CA LEU A 238 -0.32 -11.62 -13.96
C LEU A 238 -0.28 -10.99 -15.35
N ALA A 239 -1.08 -11.49 -16.31
CA ALA A 239 -1.09 -10.99 -17.67
C ALA A 239 -1.44 -9.49 -17.74
N ILE A 240 -2.47 -9.05 -17.01
CA ILE A 240 -2.90 -7.66 -16.96
C ILE A 240 -1.88 -6.80 -16.22
N GLY A 241 -1.30 -7.28 -15.12
CA GLY A 241 -0.23 -6.58 -14.40
C GLY A 241 0.96 -6.28 -15.30
N TYR A 242 1.47 -7.28 -16.03
CA TYR A 242 2.57 -7.08 -16.98
C TYR A 242 2.16 -6.26 -18.20
N PHE A 243 0.92 -6.40 -18.68
CA PHE A 243 0.39 -5.59 -19.79
C PHE A 243 0.34 -4.11 -19.43
N VAL A 244 -0.15 -3.75 -18.24
CA VAL A 244 -0.17 -2.36 -17.76
C VAL A 244 1.24 -1.83 -17.60
N LEU A 245 2.16 -2.64 -17.06
CA LEU A 245 3.58 -2.26 -16.95
C LEU A 245 4.22 -2.00 -18.33
N TRP A 246 3.90 -2.83 -19.32
CA TRP A 246 4.34 -2.64 -20.71
C TRP A 246 3.72 -1.38 -21.33
N PHE A 247 2.43 -1.14 -21.13
CA PHE A 247 1.73 0.04 -21.64
C PHE A 247 2.34 1.35 -21.12
N ARG A 248 2.81 1.36 -19.86
CA ARG A 248 3.53 2.52 -19.28
C ARG A 248 4.89 2.82 -19.95
N LYS A 249 5.53 1.80 -20.53
CA LYS A 249 6.81 1.95 -21.25
C LYS A 249 6.62 2.52 -22.66
N VAL A 250 5.45 2.33 -23.27
CA VAL A 250 5.12 2.94 -24.56
C VAL A 250 4.97 4.45 -24.37
N ARG A 251 5.64 5.26 -25.20
CA ARG A 251 5.48 6.73 -25.16
C ARG A 251 4.13 7.09 -25.76
N LEU A 252 3.10 7.26 -24.93
CA LEU A 252 1.85 7.87 -25.38
C LEU A 252 2.12 9.31 -25.85
N GLY A 253 1.58 9.66 -27.01
CA GLY A 253 1.63 11.01 -27.56
C GLY A 253 0.94 12.02 -26.63
N LYS A 254 1.36 13.28 -26.71
CA LYS A 254 0.95 14.39 -25.83
C LYS A 254 -0.58 14.55 -25.66
N ALA A 255 -1.38 14.08 -26.62
CA ALA A 255 -2.84 14.13 -26.58
C ALA A 255 -3.49 13.19 -25.55
N LEU A 256 -2.81 12.12 -25.12
CA LEU A 256 -3.34 11.14 -24.16
C LEU A 256 -2.79 11.34 -22.73
N GLN A 257 -1.85 12.27 -22.54
CA GLN A 257 -1.33 12.64 -21.21
C GLN A 257 -2.41 13.13 -20.23
N PRO A 258 -3.51 13.79 -20.64
CA PRO A 258 -4.58 14.18 -19.72
C PRO A 258 -5.46 13.00 -19.24
N LEU A 259 -5.51 11.89 -19.99
CA LEU A 259 -6.27 10.68 -19.65
C LEU A 259 -5.49 9.73 -18.73
N LEU A 260 -4.16 9.78 -18.78
CA LEU A 260 -3.31 9.23 -17.73
C LEU A 260 -3.36 10.19 -16.55
N GLY A 261 -4.31 9.97 -15.64
CA GLY A 261 -4.37 10.67 -14.36
C GLY A 261 -3.00 10.70 -13.66
N SER A 262 -2.87 11.63 -12.71
CA SER A 262 -1.65 12.00 -11.99
C SER A 262 -0.80 10.83 -11.44
N ASP A 263 -1.35 9.63 -11.33
CA ASP A 263 -0.67 8.41 -10.84
C ASP A 263 0.30 7.75 -11.86
N ALA A 264 0.32 8.16 -13.13
CA ALA A 264 1.23 7.58 -14.12
C ALA A 264 2.68 8.13 -14.03
N TYR A 265 2.84 9.35 -13.51
CA TYR A 265 4.12 10.07 -13.42
C TYR A 265 5.14 9.50 -12.40
N PRO A 266 4.77 9.07 -11.17
CA PRO A 266 5.75 8.71 -10.14
C PRO A 266 6.65 7.51 -10.52
N VAL A 267 6.17 6.59 -11.36
CA VAL A 267 6.98 5.40 -11.72
C VAL A 267 7.99 5.67 -12.83
N ARG A 268 7.77 6.68 -13.68
CA ARG A 268 8.80 7.08 -14.66
C ARG A 268 10.03 7.65 -13.96
N HIS A 269 9.86 8.35 -12.84
CA HIS A 269 10.96 8.80 -12.01
C HIS A 269 11.57 7.68 -11.15
N ALA A 270 10.75 6.82 -10.53
CA ALA A 270 11.27 5.70 -9.73
C ALA A 270 12.11 4.71 -10.57
N THR A 271 11.75 4.49 -11.85
CA THR A 271 12.52 3.63 -12.74
C THR A 271 13.83 4.31 -13.20
N ALA A 272 13.87 5.64 -13.30
CA ALA A 272 15.09 6.38 -13.61
C ALA A 272 16.09 6.35 -12.43
N VAL A 273 15.58 6.48 -11.20
CA VAL A 273 16.41 6.39 -9.97
C VAL A 273 16.93 4.97 -9.76
N ARG A 274 16.10 3.92 -9.91
CA ARG A 274 16.57 2.52 -9.83
C ARG A 274 17.64 2.17 -10.87
N ARG A 275 17.60 2.79 -12.06
CA ARG A 275 18.62 2.59 -13.09
C ARG A 275 19.92 3.33 -12.79
N ALA A 276 19.87 4.44 -12.05
CA ALA A 276 21.04 5.17 -11.58
C ALA A 276 21.73 4.46 -10.40
N ASP A 277 20.97 3.88 -9.47
CA ASP A 277 21.53 3.16 -8.32
C ASP A 277 22.17 1.81 -8.69
N VAL A 278 21.58 1.08 -9.66
CA VAL A 278 22.18 -0.17 -10.18
C VAL A 278 23.51 0.06 -10.90
N LEU A 279 23.74 1.27 -11.43
CA LEU A 279 25.02 1.63 -12.05
C LEU A 279 26.07 2.11 -11.04
N ARG A 280 25.69 2.48 -9.81
CA ARG A 280 26.63 2.83 -8.72
C ARG A 280 27.10 1.65 -7.88
N HIS A 281 26.40 0.52 -7.91
CA HIS A 281 26.75 -0.69 -7.15
C HIS A 281 27.14 -1.87 -8.04
N ARG A 282 28.17 -1.70 -8.88
CA ARG A 282 28.99 -2.85 -9.31
C ARG A 282 30.14 -3.04 -8.31
N PRO A 283 30.18 -4.15 -7.56
CA PRO A 283 31.35 -4.51 -6.77
C PRO A 283 32.39 -5.15 -7.71
N GLY A 284 33.47 -4.43 -7.99
CA GLY A 284 34.57 -4.96 -8.79
C GLY A 284 35.39 -3.89 -9.49
N ASP A 285 36.12 -3.07 -8.73
CA ASP A 285 37.45 -2.67 -9.17
C ASP A 285 38.36 -2.45 -7.94
N VAL A 286 39.24 -3.43 -7.71
CA VAL A 286 40.36 -3.35 -6.79
C VAL A 286 41.61 -3.38 -7.66
N ARG A 287 42.34 -2.26 -7.72
CA ARG A 287 43.80 -2.14 -7.90
C ARG A 287 44.16 -0.65 -7.76
N ARG A 288 44.84 -0.27 -6.66
CA ARG A 288 46.30 -0.08 -6.51
C ARG A 288 46.83 1.13 -7.31
N ASP A 289 47.21 2.17 -6.56
CA ASP A 289 48.51 2.89 -6.56
C ASP A 289 48.29 4.18 -5.73
N GLY A 290 48.81 4.30 -4.51
CA GLY A 290 50.16 4.76 -4.18
C GLY A 290 50.11 6.21 -3.62
N PRO A 291 50.83 6.58 -2.55
CA PRO A 291 50.61 7.84 -1.83
C PRO A 291 51.48 8.99 -2.38
N VAL A 292 50.92 10.18 -2.62
CA VAL A 292 51.66 11.44 -2.82
C VAL A 292 50.82 12.58 -2.26
N CYS A 293 51.05 13.00 -1.01
CA CYS A 293 52.02 14.02 -0.56
C CYS A 293 51.42 15.44 -0.56
N CYS A 294 51.45 16.04 0.63
CA CYS A 294 51.12 17.43 0.93
C CYS A 294 52.08 18.44 0.27
N THR A 295 51.68 19.71 0.32
CA THR A 295 52.42 20.96 0.04
C THR A 295 52.68 21.25 -1.45
N SER A 296 52.29 22.40 -1.98
CA SER A 296 52.63 23.77 -1.55
C SER A 296 51.54 24.77 -1.90
#